data_AF-A0A0L7LLL4-F1
#
_entry.id   AF-A0A0L7LLL4-F1
#
_cell.length_a   1.000
_cell.length_b   1.000
_cell.length_c   1.000
_cell.angle_alpha   90.00
_cell.angle_beta   90.00
_cell.angle_gamma   90.00
#
_symmetry.space_group_name_H-M   'P 1'
#
loop_
_entity.id
_entity.type
_entity.pdbx_description
1 polymer ?
#
loop_
_entity_poly.entity_id
_entity_poly.type
_entity_poly.pdbx_seq_one_letter_code
_entity_poly.pdbx_strand_id
1 'polypeptide(L)'
;MLNTRFGYIISGDTFPCCNVATSLHAEETDLDHVVKKFWETEKVPEVFLESLPEHAQSERVFQESVTLQNNRFEVGLPLKMSQSDINTSSSFAIALQRFYNLEKRFSKDPLYYQLYVEFIHEYLKLGHAKIINMDDNDSPNIQPLYFLSHHAVIRNYKITN
;
A
#
# COMPACT_ATOMS: atom_id res chain seq x y z
N MET A 1 27.36 -33.46 14.41
CA MET A 1 26.48 -33.20 13.26
C MET A 1 25.62 -34.43 13.03
N LEU A 2 24.31 -34.28 13.05
CA LEU A 2 23.34 -35.33 12.74
C LEU A 2 22.82 -35.11 11.32
N ASN A 3 22.93 -36.12 10.45
CA ASN A 3 22.38 -36.03 9.12
C ASN A 3 20.90 -36.42 9.14
N THR A 4 20.04 -35.61 8.55
CA THR A 4 18.61 -35.87 8.44
C THR A 4 18.13 -35.75 7.00
N ARG A 5 16.90 -36.21 6.72
CA ARG A 5 16.27 -36.07 5.40
C ARG A 5 16.14 -34.61 4.93
N PHE A 6 16.27 -33.64 5.83
CA PHE A 6 16.16 -32.20 5.56
C PHE A 6 17.49 -31.43 5.71
N GLY A 7 18.63 -32.13 5.76
CA GLY A 7 19.95 -31.53 5.91
C GLY A 7 20.61 -31.83 7.25
N TYR A 8 21.70 -31.11 7.53
CA TYR A 8 22.54 -31.34 8.71
C TYR A 8 22.02 -30.56 9.92
N ILE A 9 21.86 -31.26 11.04
CA ILE A 9 21.61 -30.66 12.34
C ILE A 9 22.95 -30.51 13.07
N ILE A 10 23.28 -29.27 13.42
CA ILE A 10 24.36 -28.95 14.37
C ILE A 10 23.68 -28.75 15.73
N SER A 11 24.05 -29.56 16.70
CA SER A 11 23.56 -29.47 18.08
C SER A 11 24.76 -29.41 19.01
N GLY A 12 24.69 -28.53 20.01
CA GLY A 12 25.72 -28.31 21.02
C GLY A 12 25.12 -27.62 22.24
N ASP A 13 25.75 -27.81 23.40
CA ASP A 13 25.30 -27.16 24.63
C ASP A 13 25.41 -25.63 24.50
N THR A 14 24.29 -24.96 24.75
CA THR A 14 24.23 -23.50 24.83
C THR A 14 24.02 -23.11 26.29
N PHE A 15 24.79 -22.15 26.77
CA PHE A 15 24.55 -21.57 28.10
C PHE A 15 23.16 -20.91 28.10
N PRO A 16 22.39 -20.98 29.20
CA PRO A 16 21.02 -20.50 29.25
C PRO A 16 21.02 -18.97 29.34
N CYS A 17 21.29 -18.30 28.22
CA CYS A 17 21.10 -16.88 28.07
C CYS A 17 20.53 -16.59 26.67
N CYS A 18 19.24 -16.24 26.67
CA CYS A 18 18.56 -15.40 25.67
C CYS A 18 18.36 -16.02 24.26
N ASN A 19 17.09 -16.20 23.88
CA ASN A 19 16.58 -16.39 22.51
C ASN A 19 17.25 -17.49 21.67
N VAL A 20 16.58 -18.64 21.57
CA VAL A 20 16.95 -19.68 20.60
C VAL A 20 16.74 -19.13 19.19
N ALA A 21 17.83 -18.84 18.48
CA ALA A 21 17.80 -18.47 17.08
C ALA A 21 18.00 -19.73 16.23
N THR A 22 16.95 -20.17 15.54
CA THR A 22 17.04 -21.25 14.56
C THR A 22 17.42 -20.64 13.22
N SER A 23 18.63 -20.90 12.74
CA SER A 23 19.07 -20.54 11.38
C SER A 23 19.10 -21.79 10.51
N LEU A 24 18.36 -21.76 9.40
CA LEU A 24 18.40 -22.80 8.39
C LEU A 24 19.50 -22.43 7.36
N HIS A 25 20.64 -23.10 7.43
CA HIS A 25 21.68 -22.98 6.42
C HIS A 25 21.47 -24.09 5.39
N ALA A 26 20.87 -23.74 4.25
CA ALA A 26 20.87 -24.58 3.06
C ALA A 26 22.07 -24.17 2.20
N GLU A 27 23.09 -25.02 2.12
CA GLU A 27 24.18 -24.87 1.15
C GLU A 27 23.75 -25.61 -0.12
N GLU A 28 23.03 -24.93 -1.00
CA GLU A 28 22.75 -25.42 -2.35
C GLU A 28 23.82 -24.81 -3.26
N THR A 29 24.78 -25.62 -3.70
CA THR A 29 26.00 -25.20 -4.39
C THR A 29 25.77 -24.77 -5.84
N ASP A 30 24.56 -25.01 -6.36
CA ASP A 30 24.15 -24.63 -7.71
C ASP A 30 23.18 -23.44 -7.64
N LEU A 31 23.75 -22.24 -7.64
CA LEU A 31 23.00 -20.99 -7.63
C LEU A 31 22.04 -20.88 -8.82
N ASP A 32 22.44 -21.40 -9.98
CA ASP A 32 21.62 -21.34 -11.20
C ASP A 32 20.36 -22.18 -11.02
N HIS A 33 20.47 -23.36 -10.39
CA HIS A 33 19.32 -24.18 -10.02
C HIS A 33 18.38 -23.47 -9.03
N VAL A 34 18.92 -22.82 -8.00
CA VAL A 34 18.13 -22.09 -6.99
C VAL A 34 17.39 -20.91 -7.62
N VAL A 35 18.07 -20.09 -8.41
CA VAL A 35 17.47 -18.94 -9.09
C VAL A 35 16.40 -19.40 -10.07
N LYS A 36 16.66 -20.46 -10.84
CA LYS A 36 15.67 -21.04 -11.74
C LYS A 36 14.43 -21.53 -10.99
N LYS A 37 14.61 -22.30 -9.91
CA LYS A 37 13.52 -22.83 -9.09
C LYS A 37 12.72 -21.71 -8.40
N PHE A 38 13.39 -20.66 -7.95
CA PHE A 38 12.76 -19.46 -7.42
C PHE A 38 11.82 -18.84 -8.46
N TRP A 39 12.33 -18.58 -9.67
CA TRP A 39 11.53 -18.03 -10.77
C TRP A 39 10.40 -18.95 -11.21
N GLU A 40 10.60 -20.27 -11.23
CA GLU A 40 9.55 -21.24 -11.53
C GLU A 40 8.43 -21.24 -10.48
N THR A 41 8.78 -21.05 -9.20
CA THR A 41 7.82 -21.05 -8.08
C THR A 41 7.08 -19.72 -7.96
N GLU A 42 7.76 -18.60 -8.19
CA GLU A 42 7.17 -17.26 -8.15
C GLU A 42 6.51 -16.87 -9.50
N LYS A 43 6.61 -17.74 -10.51
CA LYS A 43 6.00 -17.49 -11.83
C LYS A 43 4.50 -17.31 -11.67
N VAL A 44 4.04 -16.11 -11.99
CA VAL A 44 2.61 -15.83 -12.13
C VAL A 44 2.08 -16.66 -13.31
N PRO A 45 0.93 -17.34 -13.19
CA PRO A 45 0.36 -18.11 -14.29
C PRO A 45 0.21 -17.26 -15.55
N GLU A 46 0.69 -17.76 -16.69
CA GLU A 46 0.49 -17.09 -17.99
C GLU A 46 -0.99 -17.04 -18.40
N VAL A 47 -1.78 -17.96 -17.86
CA VAL A 47 -3.22 -18.05 -18.07
C VAL A 47 -3.91 -18.11 -16.72
N PHE A 48 -4.64 -17.06 -16.39
CA PHE A 48 -5.56 -17.06 -15.27
C PHE A 48 -6.84 -17.79 -15.68
N LEU A 49 -7.05 -18.99 -15.12
CA LEU A 49 -8.28 -19.77 -15.35
C LEU A 49 -9.51 -19.15 -14.65
N GLU A 50 -9.29 -18.22 -13.73
CA GLU A 50 -10.33 -17.49 -13.02
C GLU A 50 -10.81 -16.30 -13.86
N SER A 51 -11.74 -16.56 -14.78
CA SER A 51 -12.48 -15.51 -15.49
C SER A 51 -13.58 -14.93 -14.59
N LEU A 52 -13.20 -14.20 -13.55
CA LEU A 52 -14.15 -13.43 -12.78
C LEU A 52 -14.71 -12.29 -13.64
N PRO A 53 -16.03 -11.99 -13.58
CA PRO A 53 -16.62 -10.85 -14.28
C PRO A 53 -15.90 -9.52 -13.97
N GLU A 54 -15.38 -9.36 -12.75
CA GLU A 54 -14.61 -8.19 -12.32
C GLU A 54 -13.30 -8.02 -13.11
N HIS A 55 -12.64 -9.11 -13.53
CA HIS A 55 -11.42 -9.05 -14.35
C HIS A 55 -11.74 -8.50 -15.74
N ALA A 56 -12.79 -9.01 -16.38
CA ALA A 56 -13.22 -8.53 -17.69
C ALA A 56 -13.67 -7.06 -17.65
N GLN A 57 -14.32 -6.63 -16.55
CA GLN A 57 -14.67 -5.22 -16.35
C GLN A 57 -13.42 -4.35 -16.18
N SER A 58 -12.45 -4.78 -15.37
CA SER A 58 -11.20 -4.04 -15.15
C SER A 58 -10.38 -3.90 -16.42
N GLU A 59 -10.26 -4.98 -17.20
CA GLU A 59 -9.59 -4.98 -18.50
C GLU A 59 -10.27 -4.03 -19.48
N ARG A 60 -11.61 -4.06 -19.54
CA ARG A 60 -12.37 -3.12 -20.38
C ARG A 60 -12.09 -1.66 -20.00
N VAL A 61 -12.16 -1.32 -18.70
CA VAL A 61 -11.86 0.04 -18.23
C VAL A 61 -10.43 0.43 -18.58
N PHE A 62 -9.45 -0.46 -18.40
CA PHE A 62 -8.06 -0.22 -18.77
C PHE A 62 -7.94 0.12 -20.26
N GLN A 63 -8.47 -0.75 -21.14
CA GLN A 63 -8.40 -0.56 -22.60
C GLN A 63 -9.10 0.73 -23.06
N GLU A 64 -10.22 1.08 -22.44
CA GLU A 64 -11.01 2.27 -22.79
C GLU A 64 -10.40 3.58 -22.27
N SER A 65 -9.63 3.55 -21.18
CA SER A 65 -9.17 4.76 -20.47
C SER A 65 -7.67 5.00 -20.54
N VAL A 66 -6.88 4.01 -20.97
CA VAL A 66 -5.42 4.17 -21.05
C VAL A 66 -5.04 5.24 -22.08
N THR A 67 -4.37 6.28 -21.61
CA THR A 67 -3.85 7.35 -22.46
C THR A 67 -2.40 7.65 -22.12
N LEU A 68 -1.63 8.13 -23.11
CA LEU A 68 -0.26 8.60 -22.88
C LEU A 68 -0.27 10.13 -22.84
N GLN A 69 -0.06 10.71 -21.66
CA GLN A 69 0.02 12.15 -21.44
C GLN A 69 1.36 12.51 -20.81
N ASN A 70 2.06 13.50 -21.37
CA ASN A 70 3.36 13.95 -20.85
C ASN A 70 4.36 12.81 -20.62
N ASN A 71 4.39 11.83 -21.54
CA ASN A 71 5.23 10.63 -21.44
C ASN A 71 4.94 9.75 -20.21
N ARG A 72 3.71 9.80 -19.68
CA ARG A 72 3.20 8.98 -18.58
C ARG A 72 1.89 8.33 -19.01
N PHE A 73 1.70 7.07 -18.63
CA PHE A 73 0.40 6.42 -18.80
C PHE A 73 -0.56 6.90 -17.73
N GLU A 74 -1.72 7.39 -18.16
CA GLU A 74 -2.87 7.66 -17.32
C GLU A 74 -3.92 6.58 -17.59
N VAL A 75 -4.46 6.01 -16.52
CA VAL A 75 -5.44 4.92 -16.60
C VAL A 75 -6.60 5.28 -15.67
N GLY A 76 -7.82 5.10 -16.15
CA GLY A 76 -9.03 5.26 -15.37
C GLY A 76 -9.10 4.23 -14.25
N LEU A 77 -9.61 4.65 -13.09
CA LEU A 77 -9.76 3.76 -11.94
C LEU A 77 -10.87 2.72 -12.21
N PRO A 78 -10.59 1.41 -12.18
CA PRO A 78 -11.59 0.37 -12.44
C PRO A 78 -12.48 0.17 -11.21
N LEU A 79 -13.42 1.08 -11.00
CA LEU A 79 -14.40 0.97 -9.92
C LEU A 79 -15.34 -0.21 -10.15
N LYS A 80 -15.59 -1.00 -9.10
CA LYS A 80 -16.50 -2.16 -9.14
C LYS A 80 -17.94 -1.76 -9.47
N MET A 81 -18.35 -0.59 -9.00
CA MET A 81 -19.66 0.02 -9.24
C MET A 81 -19.49 1.38 -9.90
N SER A 82 -20.56 1.87 -10.53
CA SER A 82 -20.52 3.21 -11.12
C SER A 82 -20.29 4.26 -10.03
N GLN A 83 -19.66 5.38 -10.40
CA GLN A 83 -19.42 6.47 -9.46
C GLN A 83 -20.72 6.94 -8.79
N SER A 84 -21.85 6.98 -9.52
CA SER A 84 -23.17 7.33 -8.99
C SER A 84 -23.72 6.36 -7.95
N ASP A 85 -23.28 5.11 -7.95
CA ASP A 85 -23.75 4.08 -7.02
C ASP A 85 -22.91 4.02 -5.73
N ILE A 86 -21.78 4.73 -5.68
CA ILE A 86 -20.93 4.76 -4.49
C ILE A 86 -21.66 5.49 -3.38
N ASN A 87 -21.97 4.76 -2.30
CA ASN A 87 -22.54 5.35 -1.10
C ASN A 87 -21.51 6.27 -0.42
N THR A 88 -21.72 7.57 -0.56
CA THR A 88 -20.90 8.62 0.06
C THR A 88 -21.41 9.13 1.40
N SER A 89 -22.68 8.82 1.74
CA SER A 89 -23.44 9.49 2.80
C SER A 89 -22.78 9.45 4.19
N SER A 90 -22.10 8.35 4.53
CA SER A 90 -21.46 8.16 5.83
C SER A 90 -19.97 8.52 5.86
N SER A 91 -19.34 8.71 4.71
CA SER A 91 -17.88 8.89 4.61
C SER A 91 -17.40 10.14 5.35
N PHE A 92 -18.16 11.25 5.26
CA PHE A 92 -17.83 12.51 5.93
C PHE A 92 -17.80 12.37 7.45
N ALA A 93 -18.85 11.80 8.05
CA ALA A 93 -18.95 11.65 9.50
C ALA A 93 -17.80 10.79 10.05
N ILE A 94 -17.44 9.72 9.34
CA ILE A 94 -16.32 8.84 9.69
C ILE A 94 -14.99 9.60 9.60
N ALA A 95 -14.74 10.30 8.48
CA ALA A 95 -13.52 11.07 8.27
C ALA A 95 -13.37 12.18 9.31
N LEU A 96 -14.46 12.89 9.62
CA LEU A 96 -14.48 13.96 10.62
C LEU A 96 -14.20 13.42 12.04
N GLN A 97 -14.79 12.29 12.42
CA GLN A 97 -14.50 11.69 13.72
C GLN A 97 -13.02 11.29 13.85
N ARG A 98 -12.42 10.76 12.77
CA ARG A 98 -10.99 10.43 12.73
C ARG A 98 -10.11 11.68 12.77
N PHE A 99 -10.55 12.76 12.12
CA PHE A 99 -9.88 14.06 12.16
C PHE A 99 -9.84 14.64 13.58
N TYR A 100 -10.94 14.60 14.34
CA TYR A 100 -10.92 15.05 15.75
C TYR A 100 -9.95 14.25 16.64
N ASN A 101 -9.78 12.95 16.37
CA ASN A 101 -8.78 12.15 17.07
C ASN A 101 -7.35 12.56 16.68
N LEU A 102 -7.14 12.93 15.42
CA LEU A 102 -5.87 13.45 14.92
C LEU A 102 -5.54 14.80 15.57
N GLU A 103 -6.51 15.72 15.70
CA GLU A 103 -6.34 16.99 16.43
C GLU A 103 -5.94 16.78 17.89
N LYS A 104 -6.59 15.83 18.59
CA LYS A 104 -6.20 15.45 19.96
C LYS A 104 -4.78 14.90 20.04
N ARG A 105 -4.26 14.30 18.96
CA ARG A 105 -2.86 13.85 18.88
C ARG A 105 -1.93 15.03 18.64
N PHE A 106 -2.30 15.95 17.76
CA PHE A 106 -1.53 17.17 17.49
C PHE A 106 -1.27 17.99 18.76
N SER A 107 -2.27 18.11 19.64
CA SER A 107 -2.09 18.85 20.89
C SER A 107 -1.18 18.15 21.90
N LYS A 108 -1.04 16.82 21.82
CA LYS A 108 -0.19 16.02 22.72
C LYS A 108 1.22 15.81 22.19
N ASP A 109 1.41 15.90 20.87
CA ASP A 109 2.67 15.63 20.19
C ASP A 109 2.94 16.74 19.15
N PRO A 110 3.58 17.85 19.58
CA PRO A 110 3.87 18.99 18.71
C PRO A 110 4.78 18.64 17.53
N LEU A 111 5.72 17.69 17.70
CA LEU A 111 6.61 17.26 16.63
C LEU A 111 5.83 16.51 15.55
N TYR A 112 4.92 15.61 15.94
CA TYR A 112 4.04 14.93 15.00
C TYR A 112 3.17 15.92 14.22
N TYR A 113 2.64 16.95 14.88
CA TYR A 113 1.87 18.00 14.21
C TYR A 113 2.72 18.78 13.19
N GLN A 114 3.93 19.20 13.58
CA GLN A 114 4.83 19.92 12.67
C GLN A 114 5.12 19.11 11.40
N LEU A 115 5.53 17.85 11.56
CA LEU A 115 5.84 16.96 10.44
C LEU A 115 4.61 16.69 9.56
N TYR A 116 3.43 16.59 10.15
CA TYR A 116 2.18 16.45 9.42
C TYR A 116 1.91 17.68 8.54
N VAL A 117 2.03 18.88 9.09
CA VAL A 117 1.77 20.14 8.38
C VAL A 117 2.77 20.34 7.24
N GLU A 118 4.06 20.09 7.50
CA GLU A 118 5.11 20.15 6.48
C GLU A 118 4.80 19.21 5.31
N PHE A 119 4.41 17.96 5.59
CA PHE A 119 4.01 16.99 4.56
C PHE A 119 2.80 17.47 3.74
N ILE A 120 1.73 17.97 4.39
CA ILE A 120 0.54 18.43 3.66
C ILE A 120 0.87 19.62 2.76
N HIS A 121 1.68 20.57 3.23
CA HIS A 121 2.13 21.69 2.41
C HIS A 121 2.98 21.24 1.21
N GLU A 122 3.91 20.30 1.41
CA GLU A 122 4.69 19.73 0.32
C GLU A 122 3.79 18.99 -0.69
N TYR A 123 2.85 18.18 -0.19
CA TYR A 123 1.89 17.44 -1.02
C TYR A 123 1.05 18.35 -1.92
N LEU A 124 0.61 19.50 -1.39
CA LEU A 124 -0.06 20.56 -2.15
C LEU A 124 0.89 21.24 -3.15
N LYS A 125 2.12 21.58 -2.71
CA LYS A 125 3.13 22.24 -3.55
C LYS A 125 3.54 21.38 -4.76
N LEU A 126 3.60 20.07 -4.59
CA LEU A 126 3.88 19.10 -5.67
C LEU A 126 2.67 18.89 -6.60
N GLY A 127 1.52 19.50 -6.32
CA GLY A 127 0.31 19.35 -7.12
C GLY A 127 -0.40 18.01 -6.94
N HIS A 128 -0.08 17.26 -5.87
CA HIS A 128 -0.71 15.97 -5.59
C HIS A 128 -2.11 16.11 -4.95
N ALA A 129 -2.45 17.31 -4.46
CA ALA A 129 -3.78 17.67 -4.01
C ALA A 129 -4.10 19.14 -4.33
N LYS A 130 -5.39 19.46 -4.29
CA LYS A 130 -5.90 20.83 -4.36
C LYS A 130 -6.85 21.08 -3.19
N ILE A 131 -6.88 22.31 -2.71
CA ILE A 131 -7.87 22.74 -1.72
C ILE A 131 -9.23 22.84 -2.43
N ILE A 132 -10.27 22.33 -1.79
CA ILE A 132 -11.66 22.39 -2.27
C ILE A 132 -12.45 23.22 -1.27
N ASN A 133 -13.12 24.28 -1.74
CA ASN A 133 -14.05 25.05 -0.93
C ASN A 133 -15.40 24.36 -0.93
N MET A 134 -15.89 24.01 0.26
CA MET A 134 -17.17 23.33 0.44
C MET A 134 -18.36 24.30 0.46
N ASP A 135 -18.08 25.60 0.63
CA ASP A 135 -19.09 26.66 0.77
C ASP A 135 -19.42 27.36 -0.56
N ASP A 136 -18.65 27.10 -1.63
CA ASP A 136 -18.87 27.71 -2.93
C ASP A 136 -19.98 26.98 -3.68
N ASN A 137 -21.16 27.61 -3.79
CA ASN A 137 -22.25 27.21 -4.68
C ASN A 137 -21.83 27.15 -6.17
N ASP A 138 -20.65 27.68 -6.51
CA ASP A 138 -20.05 27.67 -7.85
C ASP A 138 -19.12 26.48 -8.10
N SER A 139 -18.90 25.60 -7.12
CA SER A 139 -18.20 24.34 -7.37
C SER A 139 -19.11 23.41 -8.18
N PRO A 140 -18.80 23.14 -9.47
CA PRO A 140 -19.71 22.44 -10.36
C PRO A 140 -19.90 21.02 -9.85
N ASN A 141 -21.12 20.68 -9.40
CA ASN A 141 -21.61 19.31 -9.22
C ASN A 141 -20.52 18.31 -8.79
N ILE A 142 -19.78 18.60 -7.72
CA ILE A 142 -18.80 17.66 -7.15
C ILE A 142 -19.62 16.62 -6.38
N GLN A 143 -20.42 15.83 -7.08
CA GLN A 143 -21.12 14.70 -6.52
C GLN A 143 -20.86 13.49 -7.42
N PRO A 144 -20.46 12.36 -6.81
CA PRO A 144 -20.37 12.09 -5.37
C PRO A 144 -19.03 12.50 -4.72
N LEU A 145 -19.08 13.18 -3.57
CA LEU A 145 -17.93 13.46 -2.69
C LEU A 145 -17.71 12.30 -1.71
N TYR A 146 -16.54 11.67 -1.76
CA TYR A 146 -16.14 10.67 -0.78
C TYR A 146 -15.00 11.19 0.08
N PHE A 147 -15.15 11.14 1.40
CA PHE A 147 -14.13 11.61 2.34
C PHE A 147 -13.30 10.45 2.88
N LEU A 148 -11.99 10.53 2.68
CA LEU A 148 -11.04 9.56 3.24
C LEU A 148 -10.45 10.09 4.53
N SER A 149 -10.46 9.27 5.59
CA SER A 149 -9.71 9.59 6.80
C SER A 149 -8.21 9.54 6.52
N HIS A 150 -7.49 10.60 6.86
CA HIS A 150 -6.03 10.62 6.75
C HIS A 150 -5.37 10.26 8.08
N HIS A 151 -4.30 9.46 8.02
CA HIS A 151 -3.48 9.10 9.18
C HIS A 151 -2.01 9.13 8.79
N ALA A 152 -1.23 10.01 9.39
CA ALA A 152 0.19 10.09 9.11
C ALA A 152 0.97 8.99 9.85
N VAL A 153 1.87 8.35 9.12
CA VAL A 153 2.78 7.34 9.65
C VAL A 153 4.18 7.93 9.65
N ILE A 154 4.73 8.17 10.85
CA ILE A 154 6.11 8.62 10.99
C ILE A 154 7.02 7.40 11.08
N ARG A 155 7.99 7.32 10.18
CA ARG A 155 9.06 6.31 10.25
C ARG A 155 10.26 6.93 10.96
N ASN A 156 10.56 6.44 12.15
CA ASN A 156 11.66 6.97 12.99
C ASN A 156 13.06 6.51 12.53
N TYR A 157 13.14 5.67 11.50
CA TYR A 157 14.39 5.10 10.99
C TYR A 157 14.27 4.88 9.49
N LYS A 158 15.00 5.68 8.71
CA LYS A 158 15.49 5.28 7.39
C LYS A 158 16.98 5.03 7.53
N ILE A 159 17.36 3.80 7.87
CA ILE A 159 18.71 3.32 7.53
C ILE A 159 18.57 2.84 6.09
N THR A 160 19.01 3.67 5.17
CA THR A 160 19.22 3.25 3.78
C THR A 160 20.73 3.11 3.68
N ASN A 161 21.22 1.86 3.71
CA ASN A 161 22.59 1.53 3.32
C ASN A 161 22.75 1.69 1.81
#